data_AF-A0A6P5QZE2-F1
#
_entry.id   AF-A0A6P5QZE2-F1
#
_cell.length_a   1.000
_cell.length_b   1.000
_cell.length_c   1.000
_cell.angle_alpha   90.00
_cell.angle_beta   90.00
_cell.angle_gamma   90.00
#
_symmetry.space_group_name_H-M   'P 1'
#
loop_
_entity.id
_entity.type
_entity.pdbx_description
1 polymer ?
#
loop_
_entity_poly.entity_id
_entity_poly.type
_entity_poly.pdbx_seq_one_letter_code
_entity_poly.pdbx_strand_id
1 'polypeptide(L)'
;MAISPGPLFLVFMLGLVVIPPTLAQDDSRYTKILTQHHDAKPKGRDDRYCERMMKRRSLTSPCKDVNTFIHGNKSNIKAICGANGSPYRENLRMSKSPFQVTTCKHTGGSPRPPCQYRASAGFRHVVIACENGLPVHFDESFFSL
;
A
#
# COMPACT_ATOMS: atom_id res chain seq x y z
N MET A 1 -44.11 39.29 -34.58
CA MET A 1 -42.86 39.46 -33.81
C MET A 1 -42.26 38.09 -33.64
N ALA A 2 -41.21 37.80 -34.40
CA ALA A 2 -40.53 36.51 -34.38
C ALA A 2 -39.51 36.50 -33.24
N ILE A 3 -39.57 35.48 -32.38
CA ILE A 3 -38.52 35.21 -31.40
C ILE A 3 -37.89 33.89 -31.80
N SER A 4 -36.77 33.99 -32.51
CA SER A 4 -35.86 32.88 -32.78
C SER A 4 -35.00 32.65 -31.54
N PRO A 5 -34.95 31.43 -30.97
CA PRO A 5 -33.89 31.05 -30.04
C PRO A 5 -32.65 30.73 -30.89
N GLY A 6 -31.64 31.61 -30.84
CA GLY A 6 -30.39 31.43 -31.56
C GLY A 6 -29.63 30.17 -31.12
N PRO A 7 -28.77 29.59 -31.98
CA PRO A 7 -28.11 28.29 -31.78
C PRO A 7 -26.86 28.40 -30.88
N LEU A 8 -26.96 29.15 -29.79
CA LEU A 8 -25.86 29.43 -28.85
C LEU A 8 -25.97 28.67 -27.52
N PHE A 9 -26.67 27.54 -27.51
CA PHE A 9 -26.67 26.58 -26.41
C PHE A 9 -26.07 25.22 -26.81
N LEU A 10 -25.25 25.21 -27.86
CA LEU A 10 -24.33 24.10 -28.11
C LEU A 10 -23.02 24.38 -27.37
N VAL A 11 -22.44 23.33 -26.81
CA VAL A 11 -21.13 23.26 -26.15
C VAL A 11 -21.14 23.46 -24.62
N PHE A 12 -21.97 22.69 -23.90
CA PHE A 12 -21.53 22.18 -22.59
C PHE A 12 -20.68 20.93 -22.87
N MET A 13 -19.38 21.12 -23.15
CA MET A 13 -18.45 19.98 -23.22
C MET A 13 -18.37 19.37 -21.83
N LEU A 14 -19.18 18.33 -21.58
CA LEU A 14 -18.87 17.33 -20.57
C LEU A 14 -17.55 16.67 -21.00
N GLY A 15 -16.44 17.21 -20.49
CA GLY A 15 -15.16 16.53 -20.52
C GLY A 15 -15.25 15.27 -19.68
N LEU A 16 -15.76 14.18 -20.26
CA LEU A 16 -15.57 12.84 -19.72
C LEU A 16 -14.07 12.56 -19.79
N VAL A 17 -13.37 12.84 -18.69
CA VAL A 17 -12.05 12.26 -18.46
C VAL A 17 -12.28 10.77 -18.26
N VAL A 18 -12.23 10.00 -19.35
CA VAL A 18 -12.25 8.54 -19.31
C VAL A 18 -10.88 8.11 -18.80
N ILE A 19 -10.79 7.81 -17.50
CA ILE A 19 -9.58 7.21 -16.93
C ILE A 19 -9.46 5.80 -17.52
N PRO A 20 -8.30 5.43 -18.12
CA PRO A 20 -8.09 4.07 -18.61
C PRO A 20 -8.30 3.05 -17.48
N PRO A 21 -8.97 1.90 -17.73
CA PRO A 21 -9.23 0.89 -16.71
C PRO A 21 -7.98 0.41 -15.97
N THR A 22 -6.84 0.34 -16.68
CA THR A 22 -5.54 -0.06 -16.13
C THR A 22 -5.04 0.89 -15.05
N LEU A 23 -5.13 2.20 -15.29
CA LEU A 23 -4.67 3.22 -14.35
C LEU A 23 -5.54 3.25 -13.08
N ALA A 24 -6.86 3.06 -13.24
CA ALA A 24 -7.78 2.94 -12.10
C ALA A 24 -7.50 1.69 -11.27
N GLN A 25 -7.18 0.57 -11.91
CA GLN A 25 -6.82 -0.67 -11.23
C GLN A 25 -5.50 -0.54 -10.46
N ASP A 26 -4.49 0.11 -11.04
CA ASP A 26 -3.21 0.36 -10.36
C ASP A 26 -3.36 1.23 -9.13
N ASP A 27 -4.16 2.29 -9.21
CA ASP A 27 -4.41 3.17 -8.08
C ASP A 27 -5.11 2.43 -6.91
N SER A 28 -6.05 1.53 -7.23
CA SER A 28 -6.71 0.70 -6.22
C SER A 28 -5.73 -0.27 -5.52
N ARG A 29 -4.83 -0.90 -6.27
CA ARG A 29 -3.82 -1.82 -5.75
C ARG A 29 -2.76 -1.08 -4.94
N TYR A 30 -2.32 0.08 -5.40
CA TYR A 30 -1.42 0.95 -4.66
C TYR A 30 -2.04 1.44 -3.36
N THR A 31 -3.30 1.84 -3.38
CA THR A 31 -4.06 2.22 -2.17
C THR A 31 -4.16 1.06 -1.19
N LYS A 32 -4.37 -0.17 -1.69
CA LYS A 32 -4.33 -1.38 -0.87
C LYS A 32 -2.95 -1.58 -0.23
N ILE A 33 -1.85 -1.39 -0.97
CA ILE A 33 -0.50 -1.47 -0.42
C ILE A 33 -0.29 -0.47 0.71
N LEU A 34 -0.66 0.81 0.53
CA LEU A 34 -0.53 1.80 1.60
C LEU A 34 -1.41 1.45 2.81
N THR A 35 -2.63 0.97 2.56
CA THR A 35 -3.55 0.56 3.62
C THR A 35 -3.00 -0.60 4.44
N GLN A 36 -2.36 -1.58 3.81
CA GLN A 36 -1.84 -2.74 4.54
C GLN A 36 -0.43 -2.52 5.10
N HIS A 37 0.43 -1.79 4.40
CA HIS A 37 1.88 -1.79 4.65
C HIS A 37 2.49 -0.42 4.96
N HIS A 38 1.72 0.67 5.06
CA HIS A 38 2.30 2.00 5.37
C HIS A 38 1.76 2.58 6.67
N ASP A 39 2.65 2.99 7.58
CA ASP A 39 2.32 3.84 8.72
C ASP A 39 3.40 4.90 8.92
N ALA A 40 3.13 6.15 8.53
CA ALA A 40 4.17 7.16 8.39
C ALA A 40 4.93 7.46 9.68
N LYS A 41 4.23 7.54 10.82
CA LYS A 41 4.76 7.95 12.12
C LYS A 41 4.22 7.03 13.22
N PRO A 42 4.84 5.86 13.43
CA PRO A 42 4.36 4.89 14.41
C PRO A 42 4.57 5.40 15.84
N LYS A 43 3.74 4.88 16.77
CA LYS A 43 3.91 5.07 18.22
C LYS A 43 4.10 3.69 18.87
N GLY A 44 5.13 3.53 19.70
CA GLY A 44 5.43 2.29 20.44
C GLY A 44 6.17 1.23 19.64
N ARG A 45 5.71 0.90 18.42
CA ARG A 45 6.24 -0.20 17.56
C ARG A 45 6.38 -1.55 18.32
N ASP A 46 5.51 -1.76 19.30
CA ASP A 46 5.42 -2.91 20.19
C ASP A 46 4.23 -3.82 19.81
N ASP A 47 4.03 -4.91 20.57
CA ASP A 47 2.95 -5.88 20.35
C ASP A 47 1.57 -5.18 20.31
N ARG A 48 1.36 -4.21 21.22
CA ARG A 48 0.13 -3.39 21.28
C ARG A 48 -0.05 -2.51 20.04
N TYR A 49 1.03 -1.95 19.50
CA TYR A 49 1.01 -1.26 18.21
C TYR A 49 0.52 -2.20 17.11
N CYS A 50 1.05 -3.42 17.05
CA CYS A 50 0.65 -4.41 16.04
C CYS A 50 -0.83 -4.78 16.16
N GLU A 51 -1.31 -5.16 17.34
CA GLU A 51 -2.73 -5.49 17.54
C GLU A 51 -3.67 -4.35 17.12
N ARG A 52 -3.33 -3.11 17.53
CA ARG A 52 -4.10 -1.91 17.18
C ARG A 52 -4.07 -1.63 15.68
N MET A 53 -2.90 -1.70 15.06
CA MET A 53 -2.75 -1.36 13.64
C MET A 53 -3.34 -2.41 12.73
N MET A 54 -3.13 -3.70 13.02
CA MET A 54 -3.76 -4.80 12.28
C MET A 54 -5.28 -4.67 12.29
N LYS A 55 -5.88 -4.36 13.45
CA LYS A 55 -7.32 -4.09 13.55
C LYS A 55 -7.72 -2.85 12.76
N ARG A 56 -6.99 -1.74 12.89
CA ARG A 56 -7.28 -0.47 12.19
C ARG A 56 -7.22 -0.60 10.67
N ARG A 57 -6.41 -1.52 10.15
CA ARG A 57 -6.27 -1.80 8.72
C ARG A 57 -7.12 -2.97 8.23
N SER A 58 -8.04 -3.47 9.07
CA SER A 58 -8.93 -4.58 8.75
C SER A 58 -8.22 -5.87 8.34
N LEU A 59 -7.11 -6.19 9.03
CA LEU A 59 -6.27 -7.38 8.79
C LEU A 59 -6.49 -8.48 9.84
N THR A 60 -7.68 -8.49 10.45
CA THR A 60 -8.02 -9.38 11.58
C THR A 60 -9.23 -10.26 11.32
N SER A 61 -9.78 -10.30 10.09
CA SER A 61 -10.91 -11.18 9.74
C SER A 61 -10.71 -11.80 8.35
N PRO A 62 -9.92 -12.88 8.23
CA PRO A 62 -9.21 -13.59 9.30
C PRO A 62 -7.94 -12.86 9.80
N CYS A 63 -7.37 -13.32 10.91
CA CYS A 63 -6.07 -12.87 11.40
C CYS A 63 -5.01 -13.13 10.32
N LYS A 64 -4.39 -12.07 9.80
CA LYS A 64 -3.32 -12.19 8.80
C LYS A 64 -2.04 -12.66 9.48
N ASP A 65 -1.43 -13.74 9.01
CA ASP A 65 -0.30 -14.40 9.68
C ASP A 65 0.91 -13.49 9.90
N VAL A 66 1.30 -12.72 8.86
CA VAL A 66 2.40 -11.77 8.92
C VAL A 66 2.01 -10.51 8.14
N ASN A 67 2.34 -9.35 8.70
CA ASN A 67 2.23 -8.09 7.99
C ASN A 67 3.31 -7.10 8.44
N THR A 68 4.00 -6.50 7.49
CA THR A 68 5.04 -5.50 7.75
C THR A 68 4.55 -4.11 7.41
N PHE A 69 4.67 -3.19 8.38
CA PHE A 69 4.42 -1.77 8.21
C PHE A 69 5.74 -1.03 7.94
N ILE A 70 5.82 -0.32 6.82
CA ILE A 70 6.87 0.60 6.45
C ILE A 70 6.56 1.99 7.02
N HIS A 71 7.57 2.63 7.59
CA HIS A 71 7.48 3.96 8.17
C HIS A 71 8.18 5.03 7.31
N GLY A 72 7.80 6.29 7.52
CA GLY A 72 8.30 7.43 6.72
C GLY A 72 7.36 7.82 5.57
N ASN A 73 7.92 8.44 4.53
CA ASN A 73 7.12 9.05 3.45
C ASN A 73 6.70 8.02 2.38
N LYS A 74 5.42 8.04 1.97
CA LYS A 74 4.89 7.23 0.87
C LYS A 74 5.59 7.49 -0.46
N SER A 75 6.10 8.71 -0.69
CA SER A 75 6.87 9.03 -1.90
C SER A 75 8.14 8.19 -2.02
N ASN A 76 8.78 7.87 -0.90
CA ASN A 76 9.99 7.05 -0.88
C ASN A 76 9.66 5.59 -1.22
N ILE A 77 8.50 5.10 -0.79
CA ILE A 77 8.00 3.77 -1.15
C ILE A 77 7.72 3.72 -2.66
N LYS A 78 7.02 4.72 -3.20
CA LYS A 78 6.76 4.83 -4.65
C LYS A 78 8.07 4.90 -5.46
N ALA A 79 9.08 5.61 -4.97
CA ALA A 79 10.37 5.78 -5.65
C ALA A 79 11.15 4.46 -5.83
N ILE A 80 10.82 3.40 -5.08
CA ILE A 80 11.41 2.06 -5.28
C ILE A 80 11.08 1.52 -6.69
N CYS A 81 9.92 1.89 -7.24
CA CYS A 81 9.55 1.53 -8.61
C CYS A 81 10.39 2.21 -9.69
N GLY A 82 11.21 3.20 -9.33
CA GLY A 82 12.12 3.89 -10.24
C GLY A 82 13.56 3.88 -9.72
N ALA A 83 14.14 5.07 -9.60
CA ALA A 83 15.57 5.27 -9.30
C ALA A 83 16.02 4.72 -7.94
N ASN A 84 15.12 4.63 -6.96
CA ASN A 84 15.45 4.21 -5.59
C ASN A 84 15.24 2.71 -5.35
N GLY A 85 14.98 1.94 -6.40
CA GLY A 85 15.00 0.49 -6.35
C GLY A 85 15.98 -0.11 -7.36
N SER A 86 16.37 -1.36 -7.11
CA SER A 86 17.11 -2.21 -8.02
C SER A 86 16.28 -3.44 -8.37
N PRO A 87 16.44 -4.02 -9.58
CA PRO A 87 15.85 -5.32 -9.90
C PRO A 87 16.21 -6.35 -8.83
N TYR A 88 15.25 -7.18 -8.42
CA TYR A 88 15.45 -8.24 -7.45
C TYR A 88 14.51 -9.37 -7.77
N ARG A 89 14.99 -10.52 -8.28
CA ARG A 89 14.21 -11.74 -8.62
C ARG A 89 12.94 -11.49 -9.47
N GLU A 90 12.77 -12.25 -10.55
CA GLU A 90 11.54 -12.18 -11.37
C GLU A 90 11.13 -10.72 -11.68
N ASN A 91 9.93 -10.30 -11.26
CA ASN A 91 9.35 -8.98 -11.46
C ASN A 91 9.40 -8.08 -10.21
N LEU A 92 10.18 -8.43 -9.19
CA LEU A 92 10.27 -7.66 -7.95
C LEU A 92 11.42 -6.63 -8.00
N ARG A 93 11.34 -5.66 -7.10
CA ARG A 93 12.32 -4.60 -6.91
C ARG A 93 12.64 -4.48 -5.43
N MET A 94 13.92 -4.42 -5.12
CA MET A 94 14.42 -4.16 -3.77
C MET A 94 14.74 -2.68 -3.61
N SER A 95 14.42 -2.11 -2.47
CA SER A 95 14.83 -0.73 -2.16
C SER A 95 16.35 -0.60 -2.06
N LYS A 96 16.92 0.48 -2.61
CA LYS A 96 18.37 0.76 -2.46
C LYS A 96 18.72 1.26 -1.06
N SER A 97 17.79 1.93 -0.40
CA SER A 97 17.93 2.36 0.99
C SER A 97 17.04 1.52 1.91
N PRO A 98 17.48 1.22 3.14
CA PRO A 98 16.64 0.60 4.15
C PRO A 98 15.53 1.55 4.64
N PHE A 99 14.45 0.96 5.12
CA PHE A 99 13.31 1.64 5.74
C PHE A 99 13.16 1.22 7.19
N GLN A 100 12.63 2.12 8.02
CA GLN A 100 12.12 1.71 9.33
C GLN A 100 10.86 0.88 9.11
N VAL A 101 10.81 -0.30 9.71
CA VAL A 101 9.71 -1.24 9.54
C VAL A 101 9.28 -1.84 10.87
N THR A 102 8.02 -2.24 10.98
CA THR A 102 7.53 -3.06 12.09
C THR A 102 6.76 -4.24 11.52
N THR A 103 7.31 -5.44 11.68
CA THR A 103 6.67 -6.69 11.29
C THR A 103 5.79 -7.18 12.43
N CYS A 104 4.54 -7.47 12.12
CA CYS A 104 3.54 -8.01 13.03
C CYS A 104 3.30 -9.47 12.67
N LYS A 105 3.75 -10.39 13.52
CA LYS A 105 3.58 -11.84 13.34
C LYS A 105 2.49 -12.34 14.27
N HIS A 106 1.46 -12.98 13.71
CA HIS A 106 0.39 -13.57 14.49
C HIS A 106 0.94 -14.69 15.38
N THR A 107 0.58 -14.69 16.66
CA THR A 107 1.07 -15.66 17.65
C THR A 107 0.05 -16.73 18.01
N GLY A 108 -1.22 -16.58 17.60
CA GLY A 108 -2.29 -17.52 17.90
C GLY A 108 -2.41 -18.66 16.86
N GLY A 109 -2.96 -19.79 17.29
CA GLY A 109 -3.32 -20.90 16.37
C GLY A 109 -4.67 -20.73 15.68
N SER A 110 -5.52 -19.80 16.15
CA SER A 110 -6.85 -19.54 15.57
C SER A 110 -6.79 -18.40 14.56
N PRO A 111 -7.30 -18.57 13.32
CA PRO A 111 -7.42 -17.48 12.35
C PRO A 111 -8.57 -16.50 12.70
N ARG A 112 -9.35 -16.76 13.76
CA ARG A 112 -10.45 -15.91 14.21
C ARG A 112 -10.02 -14.95 15.33
N PRO A 113 -10.59 -13.74 15.40
CA PRO A 113 -10.39 -12.81 16.51
C PRO A 113 -10.66 -13.41 17.90
N PRO A 114 -10.04 -12.88 18.97
CA PRO A 114 -9.07 -11.78 18.98
C PRO A 114 -7.69 -12.22 18.47
N CYS A 115 -7.10 -11.42 17.56
CA CYS A 115 -5.79 -11.71 16.98
C CYS A 115 -4.68 -11.10 17.85
N GLN A 116 -3.75 -11.94 18.32
CA GLN A 116 -2.56 -11.51 19.07
C GLN A 116 -1.36 -11.46 18.15
N TYR A 117 -0.52 -10.44 18.30
CA TYR A 117 0.63 -10.22 17.42
C TYR A 117 1.90 -9.93 18.20
N ARG A 118 3.01 -10.53 17.75
CA ARG A 118 4.37 -10.17 18.15
C ARG A 118 4.92 -9.14 17.18
N ALA A 119 5.39 -8.02 17.71
CA ALA A 119 6.05 -6.98 16.94
C ALA A 119 7.56 -7.26 16.81
N SER A 120 8.11 -6.92 15.65
CA SER A 120 9.53 -6.91 15.40
C SER A 120 9.89 -5.64 14.64
N ALA A 121 10.37 -4.65 15.38
CA ALA A 121 10.87 -3.40 14.81
C ALA A 121 12.24 -3.61 14.18
N GLY A 122 12.48 -2.99 13.03
CA GLY A 122 13.77 -3.04 12.36
C GLY A 122 14.03 -1.86 11.44
N PHE A 123 15.20 -1.91 10.80
CA PHE A 123 15.62 -1.00 9.75
C PHE A 123 16.23 -1.83 8.61
N ARG A 124 15.46 -2.11 7.57
CA ARG A 124 15.79 -3.12 6.55
C ARG A 124 15.30 -2.70 5.17
N HIS A 125 15.90 -3.28 4.13
CA HIS A 125 15.41 -3.14 2.76
C HIS A 125 14.00 -3.76 2.65
N VAL A 126 13.24 -3.30 1.67
CA VAL A 126 11.91 -3.84 1.35
C VAL A 126 11.89 -4.31 -0.10
N VAL A 127 11.06 -5.31 -0.38
CA VAL A 127 10.90 -5.88 -1.72
C VAL A 127 9.44 -5.71 -2.14
N ILE A 128 9.22 -5.16 -3.33
CA ILE A 128 7.89 -4.89 -3.88
C ILE A 128 7.79 -5.27 -5.35
N ALA A 129 6.59 -5.56 -5.84
CA ALA A 129 6.31 -5.53 -7.29
C ALA A 129 5.74 -4.16 -7.69
N CYS A 130 6.03 -3.75 -8.92
CA CYS A 130 5.63 -2.45 -9.45
C CYS A 130 4.90 -2.60 -10.79
N GLU A 131 3.82 -1.84 -10.96
CA GLU A 131 3.11 -1.69 -12.23
C GLU A 131 2.88 -0.20 -12.49
N ASN A 132 3.17 0.27 -13.70
CA ASN A 132 3.05 1.69 -14.10
C ASN A 132 3.68 2.69 -13.10
N GLY A 133 4.80 2.31 -12.49
CA GLY A 133 5.52 3.14 -11.52
C GLY A 133 4.89 3.19 -10.12
N LEU A 134 3.92 2.34 -9.82
CA LEU A 134 3.26 2.23 -8.52
C LEU A 134 3.51 0.85 -7.87
N PRO A 135 3.78 0.80 -6.54
CA PRO A 135 3.82 -0.45 -5.80
C PRO A 135 2.45 -1.14 -5.82
N VAL A 136 2.41 -2.42 -6.24
CA VAL A 136 1.17 -3.22 -6.28
C VAL A 136 1.23 -4.49 -5.44
N HIS A 137 2.42 -4.90 -5.00
CA HIS A 137 2.65 -6.06 -4.15
C HIS A 137 3.80 -5.78 -3.17
N PHE A 138 3.71 -6.29 -1.94
CA PHE A 138 4.78 -6.27 -0.95
C PHE A 138 5.16 -7.72 -0.61
N ASP A 139 6.44 -8.06 -0.74
CA ASP A 139 6.94 -9.41 -0.51
C ASP A 139 7.30 -9.62 0.98
N GLU A 140 6.37 -10.21 1.73
CA GLU A 140 6.56 -10.56 3.15
C GLU A 140 7.55 -11.71 3.36
N SER A 141 7.82 -12.54 2.34
CA SER A 141 8.73 -13.68 2.46
C SER A 141 10.16 -13.23 2.77
N PHE A 142 10.53 -12.03 2.29
CA PHE A 142 11.81 -11.38 2.58
C PHE A 142 12.03 -11.10 4.09
N PHE A 143 10.96 -11.00 4.88
CA PHE A 143 11.03 -10.78 6.33
C PHE A 143 10.95 -12.06 7.16
N SER A 144 10.68 -13.19 6.51
CA SER A 144 10.57 -14.51 7.13
C SER A 144 11.88 -15.31 7.05
N LEU A 145 12.88 -14.76 6.36
CA LEU A 145 14.25 -15.27 6.25
C LEU A 145 15.19 -14.62 7.28
#